data_AF-A0A954RZC6-F1
#
_entry.id   AF-A0A954RZC6-F1
#
_cell.length_a   1.000
_cell.length_b   1.000
_cell.length_c   1.000
_cell.angle_alpha   90.00
_cell.angle_beta   90.00
_cell.angle_gamma   90.00
#
_symmetry.space_group_name_H-M   'P 1'
#
loop_
_entity.id
_entity.type
_entity.pdbx_description
1 polymer ?
#
loop_
_entity_poly.entity_id
_entity_poly.type
_entity_poly.pdbx_seq_one_letter_code
_entity_poly.pdbx_strand_id
1 'polypeptide(L)'
;MKSLGLVCILSFLGMFHGMGTTSVCAQVKRPNILFIAVDDLNDWIGCLGGHPQTLTPNFDRLAKSSMLFTNAHCPAPACNPSRTAIFTGRSPHRSGLYDNRQKMREVLPDAEIMPKTFSRHGYHSAG
;
A
#
# COMPACT_ATOMS: atom_id res chain seq x y z
N MET A 1 23.31 56.01 22.39
CA MET A 1 22.52 55.49 23.54
C MET A 1 22.95 54.04 23.73
N LYS A 2 23.96 53.82 24.60
CA LYS A 2 23.85 53.08 25.87
C LYS A 2 23.30 51.66 25.64
N SER A 3 23.98 50.54 25.87
CA SER A 3 25.22 50.19 26.59
C SER A 3 25.51 48.69 26.25
N LEU A 4 26.74 48.29 25.91
CA LEU A 4 27.74 47.71 26.84
C LEU A 4 27.35 46.28 27.30
N GLY A 5 27.92 45.20 26.75
CA GLY A 5 29.21 44.54 27.09
C GLY A 5 29.00 43.02 26.87
N LEU A 6 29.96 42.15 26.53
CA LEU A 6 31.30 41.99 27.08
C LEU A 6 32.16 41.18 26.07
N VAL A 7 33.45 41.48 26.12
CA VAL A 7 34.54 41.23 25.18
C VAL A 7 35.08 39.79 25.20
N CYS A 8 35.49 39.32 24.01
CA CYS A 8 36.38 38.19 23.74
C CYS A 8 37.67 38.23 24.57
N ILE A 9 38.13 37.10 25.12
CA ILE A 9 39.56 36.82 25.29
C ILE A 9 39.83 35.31 25.11
N LEU A 10 40.60 35.01 24.04
CA LEU A 10 41.72 34.06 23.90
C LEU A 10 41.51 32.60 24.34
N SER A 11 42.03 31.56 23.69
CA SER A 11 42.68 31.29 22.41
C SER A 11 43.17 29.85 22.55
N PHE A 12 42.80 28.92 21.68
CA PHE A 12 43.70 27.82 21.33
C PHE A 12 43.34 27.28 19.95
N LEU A 13 44.36 27.35 19.10
CA LEU A 13 44.46 26.85 17.74
C LEU A 13 44.07 25.36 17.72
N GLY A 14 42.96 25.03 17.09
CA GLY A 14 42.56 23.66 16.82
C GLY A 14 41.78 23.64 15.52
N MET A 15 42.36 23.09 14.47
CA MET A 15 41.73 22.85 13.18
C MET A 15 40.54 21.90 13.34
N PHE A 16 39.40 22.39 13.84
CA PHE A 16 38.12 21.72 13.68
C PHE A 16 37.65 22.00 12.26
N HIS A 17 38.03 21.11 11.34
CA HIS A 17 37.28 20.93 10.11
C HIS A 17 35.83 20.69 10.53
N GLY A 18 34.96 21.67 10.24
CA GLY A 18 33.54 21.58 10.47
C GLY A 18 33.01 20.35 9.74
N MET A 19 32.89 19.25 10.48
CA MET A 19 32.22 18.05 10.03
C MET A 19 30.74 18.39 10.05
N GLY A 20 30.30 19.11 9.01
CA GLY A 20 28.91 19.39 8.76
C GLY A 20 28.21 18.05 8.67
N THR A 21 27.41 17.72 9.69
CA THR A 21 26.48 16.61 9.62
C THR A 21 25.43 16.97 8.58
N THR A 22 25.72 16.67 7.32
CA THR A 22 24.72 16.68 6.27
C THR A 22 23.68 15.64 6.65
N SER A 23 22.52 16.10 7.14
CA SER A 23 21.36 15.25 7.30
C SER A 23 20.98 14.75 5.90
N VAL A 24 21.32 13.49 5.62
CA VAL A 24 20.85 12.82 4.42
C VAL A 24 19.38 12.53 4.66
N CYS A 25 18.51 13.43 4.21
CA CYS A 25 17.10 13.12 4.07
C CYS A 25 17.00 12.07 2.96
N ALA A 26 16.93 10.80 3.34
CA ALA A 26 16.71 9.71 2.40
C ALA A 26 15.41 10.01 1.64
N GLN A 27 15.51 10.31 0.35
CA GLN A 27 14.35 10.44 -0.52
C GLN A 27 13.58 9.13 -0.46
N VAL A 28 12.43 9.16 0.21
CA VAL A 28 11.51 8.03 0.29
C VAL A 28 11.05 7.75 -1.14
N LYS A 29 11.68 6.76 -1.78
CA LYS A 29 11.28 6.32 -3.12
C LYS A 29 9.86 5.77 -3.03
N ARG A 30 8.96 6.37 -3.81
CA ARG A 30 7.57 5.91 -3.95
C ARG A 30 7.58 4.54 -4.67
N PRO A 31 7.13 3.45 -4.04
CA PRO A 31 7.16 2.13 -4.65
C PRO A 31 6.07 2.00 -5.72
N ASN A 32 6.35 1.27 -6.79
CA ASN A 32 5.30 0.83 -7.71
C ASN A 32 4.43 -0.24 -7.02
N ILE A 33 3.14 -0.26 -7.35
CA ILE A 33 2.18 -1.20 -6.76
C ILE A 33 1.59 -2.05 -7.87
N LEU A 34 1.80 -3.36 -7.78
CA LEU A 34 1.18 -4.35 -8.64
C LEU A 34 0.10 -5.10 -7.84
N PHE A 35 -1.16 -4.82 -8.14
CA PHE A 35 -2.30 -5.49 -7.53
C PHE A 35 -2.79 -6.62 -8.45
N ILE A 36 -2.62 -7.87 -8.03
CA ILE A 36 -3.05 -9.06 -8.78
C ILE A 36 -4.30 -9.62 -8.10
N ALA A 37 -5.43 -9.62 -8.81
CA ALA A 37 -6.65 -10.28 -8.39
C ALA A 37 -6.96 -11.41 -9.37
N VAL A 38 -7.25 -12.60 -8.85
CA VAL A 38 -7.63 -13.78 -9.63
C VAL A 38 -9.09 -14.09 -9.38
N ASP A 39 -9.88 -14.26 -10.44
CA ASP A 39 -11.31 -14.53 -10.34
C ASP A 39 -11.54 -15.99 -9.90
N ASP A 40 -12.43 -16.18 -8.93
CA ASP A 40 -12.87 -17.47 -8.38
C ASP A 40 -11.77 -18.44 -7.89
N LEU A 41 -10.54 -17.95 -7.69
CA LEU A 41 -9.45 -18.75 -7.15
C LEU A 41 -9.64 -18.99 -5.65
N ASN A 42 -9.76 -20.26 -5.27
CA ASN A 42 -9.72 -20.71 -3.88
C ASN A 42 -8.27 -20.98 -3.40
N ASP A 43 -8.10 -21.44 -2.17
CA ASP A 43 -6.84 -21.85 -1.51
C ASP A 43 -6.14 -23.08 -2.12
N TRP A 44 -6.51 -23.50 -3.33
CA TRP A 44 -5.99 -24.69 -4.00
C TRP A 44 -4.54 -24.59 -4.51
N ILE A 45 -3.86 -23.46 -4.26
CA ILE A 45 -2.49 -23.21 -4.72
C ILE A 45 -1.46 -23.89 -3.81
N GLY A 46 -0.31 -24.23 -4.39
CA GLY A 46 0.75 -25.00 -3.73
C GLY A 46 1.26 -24.38 -2.42
N CYS A 47 1.46 -23.06 -2.38
CA CYS A 47 1.92 -22.36 -1.19
C CYS A 47 0.94 -22.36 0.00
N LEU A 48 -0.32 -22.77 -0.22
CA LEU A 48 -1.33 -22.96 0.83
C LEU A 48 -1.57 -24.45 1.16
N GLY A 49 -0.80 -25.37 0.57
CA GLY A 49 -0.99 -26.81 0.75
C GLY A 49 -2.25 -27.34 0.04
N GLY A 50 -2.67 -26.67 -1.03
CA GLY A 50 -3.87 -27.01 -1.80
C GLY A 50 -3.80 -28.33 -2.57
N HIS A 51 -4.66 -28.47 -3.57
CA HIS A 51 -4.87 -29.74 -4.27
C HIS A 51 -3.58 -30.27 -4.95
N PRO A 52 -3.24 -31.58 -4.85
CA PRO A 52 -1.95 -32.12 -5.31
C PRO A 52 -1.73 -32.04 -6.82
N GLN A 53 -2.79 -31.87 -7.61
CA GLN A 53 -2.70 -31.69 -9.06
C GLN A 53 -2.51 -30.23 -9.48
N THR A 54 -2.61 -29.27 -8.56
CA THR A 54 -2.46 -27.84 -8.87
C THR A 54 -0.99 -27.46 -8.90
N LEU A 55 -0.47 -27.18 -10.09
CA LEU A 55 0.91 -26.75 -10.29
C LEU A 55 0.99 -25.22 -10.37
N THR A 56 1.41 -24.58 -9.28
CA THR A 56 1.50 -23.11 -9.18
C THR A 56 2.91 -22.59 -8.86
N PRO A 57 3.95 -23.01 -9.60
CA PRO A 57 5.35 -22.71 -9.24
C PRO A 57 5.66 -21.21 -9.15
N ASN A 58 4.92 -20.37 -9.89
CA ASN A 58 5.07 -18.91 -9.81
C ASN A 58 4.45 -18.30 -8.54
N PHE A 59 3.31 -18.80 -8.07
CA PHE A 59 2.76 -18.40 -6.77
C PHE A 59 3.66 -18.87 -5.64
N ASP A 60 4.18 -20.11 -5.73
CA ASP A 60 5.09 -20.67 -4.74
C ASP A 60 6.38 -19.86 -4.63
N ARG A 61 6.94 -19.46 -5.79
CA ARG A 61 8.11 -18.56 -5.85
C ARG A 61 7.80 -17.19 -5.26
N LEU A 62 6.64 -16.61 -5.56
CA LEU A 62 6.23 -15.31 -5.02
C LEU A 62 6.11 -15.38 -3.49
N ALA A 63 5.43 -16.40 -2.96
CA ALA A 63 5.21 -16.60 -1.53
C ALA A 63 6.52 -16.71 -0.73
N LYS A 64 7.57 -17.36 -1.27
CA LYS A 64 8.89 -17.47 -0.62
C LYS A 64 9.58 -16.12 -0.38
N SER A 65 9.20 -15.07 -1.11
CA SER A 65 9.75 -13.72 -1.00
C SER A 65 8.75 -12.69 -0.47
N SER A 66 7.59 -13.14 0.00
CA SER A 66 6.47 -12.29 0.42
C SER A 66 6.00 -12.66 1.81
N MET A 67 5.14 -11.82 2.39
CA MET A 67 4.33 -12.22 3.54
C MET A 67 3.08 -12.95 3.05
N LEU A 68 2.88 -14.19 3.51
CA LEU A 68 1.71 -15.01 3.16
C LEU A 68 0.69 -14.98 4.31
N PHE A 69 -0.53 -14.55 3.99
CA PHE A 69 -1.67 -14.65 4.91
C PHE A 69 -2.38 -15.97 4.66
N THR A 70 -2.32 -16.90 5.61
CA THR A 70 -2.94 -18.23 5.50
C THR A 70 -4.41 -18.27 5.90
N ASN A 71 -4.93 -17.16 6.45
CA ASN A 71 -6.32 -17.03 6.86
C ASN A 71 -6.92 -15.69 6.39
N ALA A 72 -6.99 -15.52 5.05
CA ALA A 72 -7.59 -14.34 4.43
C ALA A 72 -8.97 -14.71 3.86
N HIS A 73 -10.00 -13.95 4.22
CA HIS A 73 -11.37 -14.17 3.76
C HIS A 73 -11.86 -13.02 2.88
N CYS A 74 -12.65 -13.34 1.87
CA CYS A 74 -13.32 -12.32 1.07
C CYS A 74 -14.38 -11.58 1.89
N PRO A 75 -14.64 -10.28 1.62
CA PRO A 75 -15.69 -9.53 2.31
C PRO A 75 -17.11 -10.04 2.03
N ALA A 76 -17.30 -10.71 0.90
CA ALA A 76 -18.54 -11.38 0.51
C ALA A 76 -18.25 -12.48 -0.53
N PRO A 77 -19.02 -13.58 -0.53
CA PRO A 77 -18.89 -14.68 -1.50
C PRO A 77 -19.56 -14.34 -2.84
N ALA A 78 -19.30 -13.15 -3.38
CA ALA A 78 -19.82 -12.67 -4.67
C ALA A 78 -18.87 -11.64 -5.28
N CYS A 79 -18.65 -11.72 -6.60
CA CYS A 79 -17.63 -10.96 -7.32
C CYS A 79 -17.76 -9.43 -7.14
N ASN A 80 -18.94 -8.87 -7.36
CA ASN A 80 -19.17 -7.42 -7.34
C ASN A 80 -19.18 -6.84 -5.91
N PRO A 81 -19.86 -7.44 -4.91
CA PRO A 81 -19.71 -7.03 -3.51
C PRO A 81 -18.27 -7.10 -3.01
N SER A 82 -17.56 -8.21 -3.27
CA SER A 82 -16.17 -8.41 -2.84
C SER A 82 -15.23 -7.38 -3.47
N ARG A 83 -15.29 -7.20 -4.80
CA ARG A 83 -14.45 -6.26 -5.54
C ARG A 83 -14.73 -4.81 -5.13
N THR A 84 -16.01 -4.46 -4.93
CA THR A 84 -16.38 -3.13 -4.42
C THR A 84 -15.79 -2.88 -3.05
N ALA A 85 -15.86 -3.86 -2.15
CA ALA A 85 -15.31 -3.72 -0.80
C ALA A 85 -13.79 -3.55 -0.80
N ILE A 86 -13.08 -4.32 -1.63
CA ILE A 86 -11.63 -4.18 -1.80
C ILE A 86 -11.27 -2.80 -2.33
N PHE A 87 -11.95 -2.33 -3.40
CA PHE A 87 -11.58 -1.08 -4.03
C PHE A 87 -12.02 0.17 -3.28
N THR A 88 -13.07 0.10 -2.47
CA THR A 88 -13.57 1.28 -1.73
C THR A 88 -13.19 1.28 -0.25
N GLY A 89 -12.71 0.14 0.28
CA GLY A 89 -12.53 -0.07 1.71
C GLY A 89 -13.85 -0.12 2.50
N ARG A 90 -15.00 -0.27 1.82
CA ARG A 90 -16.33 -0.33 2.45
C ARG A 90 -16.89 -1.75 2.36
N SER A 91 -17.12 -2.36 3.51
CA SER A 91 -17.77 -3.68 3.59
C SER A 91 -19.17 -3.67 2.94
N PRO A 92 -19.68 -4.83 2.48
CA PRO A 92 -21.02 -4.95 1.89
C PRO A 92 -22.13 -4.35 2.76
N HIS A 93 -22.05 -4.55 4.09
CA HIS A 93 -23.04 -4.00 5.03
C HIS A 93 -23.05 -2.47 5.12
N ARG A 94 -21.92 -1.81 4.82
CA ARG A 94 -21.82 -0.34 4.77
C ARG A 94 -22.08 0.21 3.37
N SER A 95 -21.73 -0.54 2.32
CA SER A 95 -21.91 -0.11 0.95
C SER A 95 -23.35 -0.26 0.46
N GLY A 96 -24.10 -1.24 0.98
CA GLY A 96 -25.41 -1.60 0.45
C GLY A 96 -25.36 -2.39 -0.86
N LEU A 97 -24.16 -2.83 -1.27
CA LEU A 97 -23.94 -3.62 -2.48
C LEU A 97 -23.77 -5.10 -2.11
N TYR A 98 -24.77 -5.90 -2.45
CA TYR A 98 -24.94 -7.31 -2.05
C TYR A 98 -25.01 -8.29 -3.22
N ASP A 99 -25.31 -7.82 -4.43
CA ASP A 99 -25.53 -8.68 -5.61
C ASP A 99 -24.68 -8.25 -6.83
N ASN A 100 -24.37 -9.22 -7.69
CA ASN A 100 -23.59 -9.01 -8.90
C ASN A 100 -24.29 -8.14 -9.96
N ARG A 101 -25.62 -8.04 -9.92
CA ARG A 101 -26.41 -7.23 -10.86
C ARG A 101 -26.51 -5.76 -10.45
N GLN A 102 -26.19 -5.41 -9.20
CA GLN A 102 -26.19 -4.02 -8.74
C GLN A 102 -25.05 -3.24 -9.41
N LYS A 103 -25.33 -2.04 -9.92
CA LYS A 103 -24.26 -1.18 -10.44
C LYS A 103 -23.64 -0.39 -9.30
N MET A 104 -22.33 -0.54 -9.10
CA MET A 104 -21.62 0.14 -8.01
C MET A 104 -21.83 1.65 -8.01
N ARG A 105 -21.86 2.31 -9.18
CA ARG A 105 -22.08 3.76 -9.28
C ARG A 105 -23.51 4.22 -9.02
N GLU A 106 -24.49 3.32 -9.06
CA GLU A 106 -25.87 3.64 -8.66
C GLU A 106 -26.03 3.56 -7.14
N VAL A 107 -25.33 2.60 -6.50
CA VAL A 107 -25.38 2.39 -5.04
C VAL A 107 -24.42 3.33 -4.29
N LEU A 108 -23.25 3.58 -4.87
CA LEU A 108 -22.14 4.36 -4.32
C LEU A 108 -21.65 5.40 -5.33
N PRO A 109 -22.46 6.44 -5.62
CA PRO A 109 -22.13 7.43 -6.65
C PRO A 109 -20.78 8.10 -6.40
N ASP A 110 -20.55 8.53 -5.16
CA ASP A 110 -19.37 9.34 -4.77
C ASP A 110 -18.19 8.52 -4.23
N ALA A 111 -18.25 7.19 -4.31
CA ALA A 111 -17.16 6.37 -3.76
C ALA A 111 -15.87 6.54 -4.57
N GLU A 112 -14.83 7.02 -3.91
CA GLU A 112 -13.47 6.98 -4.43
C GLU A 112 -12.94 5.53 -4.35
N ILE A 113 -12.37 5.05 -5.46
CA ILE A 113 -11.79 3.71 -5.56
C ILE A 113 -10.26 3.78 -5.48
N MET A 114 -9.63 2.73 -4.96
CA MET A 114 -8.19 2.62 -4.76
C MET A 114 -7.35 3.10 -5.96
N PRO A 115 -7.61 2.68 -7.23
CA PRO A 115 -6.85 3.21 -8.37
C PRO A 115 -7.00 4.73 -8.57
N LYS A 116 -8.19 5.28 -8.32
CA LYS A 116 -8.43 6.73 -8.42
C LYS A 116 -7.65 7.49 -7.35
N THR A 117 -7.58 6.95 -6.14
CA THR A 117 -6.79 7.50 -5.04
C THR A 117 -5.30 7.52 -5.40
N PHE A 118 -4.77 6.44 -5.97
CA PHE A 118 -3.38 6.43 -6.46
C PHE A 118 -3.15 7.49 -7.53
N SER A 119 -4.01 7.58 -8.55
CA SER A 119 -3.90 8.60 -9.60
C SER A 119 -3.92 10.03 -9.06
N ARG A 120 -4.77 10.32 -8.05
CA ARG A 120 -4.83 11.65 -7.41
C ARG A 120 -3.54 12.01 -6.66
N HIS A 121 -2.74 11.03 -6.26
CA HIS A 121 -1.48 11.23 -5.53
C HIS A 121 -0.24 11.06 -6.41
N GLY A 122 -0.40 11.15 -7.73
CA GLY A 122 0.71 11.20 -8.68
C GLY A 122 1.24 9.84 -9.14
N TYR A 123 0.50 8.76 -8.89
CA TYR A 123 0.76 7.47 -9.55
C TYR A 123 0.08 7.43 -10.92
N HIS A 124 0.66 6.66 -11.84
CA HIS A 124 -0.09 6.17 -12.99
C HIS A 124 -0.83 4.89 -12.57
N SER A 125 -2.13 4.80 -12.84
CA SER A 125 -2.94 3.61 -12.55
C SER A 125 -3.58 3.10 -13.83
N ALA A 126 -3.41 1.80 -14.09
CA ALA A 126 -3.93 1.08 -15.25
C ALA A 126 -4.33 -0.34 -14.83
N GLY A 127 -5.30 -0.93 -15.54
CA GLY A 127 -5.83 -2.26 -15.29
C GLY A 127 -7.01 -2.56 -16.19
#